data_AF-X6LAU3-F1
#
_entry.id   AF-X6LAU3-F1
#
_cell.length_a   1.000
_cell.length_b   1.000
_cell.length_c   1.000
_cell.angle_alpha   90.00
_cell.angle_beta   90.00
_cell.angle_gamma   90.00
#
_symmetry.space_group_name_H-M   'P 1'
#
loop_
_entity.id
_entity.type
_entity.pdbx_description
1 polymer ?
#
loop_
_entity_poly.entity_id
_entity_poly.type
_entity_poly.pdbx_seq_one_letter_code
_entity_poly.pdbx_strand_id
1 'polypeptide(L)'
;VNDHLEHSCCLQVVKCWFESFGCNHKCLKSAIDDHLTSNMKLHFDLVIKSFDALQQNIRQYKEEINKLNLENETFKVELQLKSKKDEEISHLKQQLDQYQKDNIQLISNQACLYFYFCFNLI
;
A
#
# COMPACT_ATOMS: atom_id res chain seq x y z
N VAL A 1 -36.61 30.92 28.38
CA VAL A 1 -35.99 31.99 27.57
C VAL A 1 -34.84 31.46 26.73
N ASN A 2 -33.86 30.75 27.30
CA ASN A 2 -32.76 30.15 26.53
C ASN A 2 -33.22 29.19 25.43
N ASP A 3 -34.17 28.29 25.70
CA ASP A 3 -34.72 27.36 24.70
C ASP A 3 -35.36 28.06 23.48
N HIS A 4 -36.03 29.19 23.70
CA HIS A 4 -36.56 30.01 22.61
C HIS A 4 -35.43 30.63 21.78
N LEU A 5 -34.40 31.17 22.43
CA LEU A 5 -33.25 31.80 21.75
C LEU A 5 -32.41 30.80 20.97
N GLU A 6 -32.30 29.56 21.45
CA GLU A 6 -31.47 28.52 20.82
C GLU A 6 -32.18 27.81 19.67
N HIS A 7 -33.51 27.65 19.74
CA HIS A 7 -34.23 26.77 18.80
C HIS A 7 -35.44 27.41 18.10
N SER A 8 -36.06 28.45 18.67
CA SER A 8 -37.35 28.96 18.19
C SER A 8 -37.33 30.43 17.75
N CYS A 9 -36.21 31.15 17.96
CA CYS A 9 -36.09 32.56 17.65
C CYS A 9 -35.90 32.76 16.14
N CYS A 10 -36.88 33.39 15.48
CA CYS A 10 -36.81 33.73 14.06
C CYS A 10 -35.73 34.76 13.72
N LEU A 11 -35.28 35.53 14.72
CA LEU A 11 -34.20 36.52 14.60
C LEU A 11 -32.80 35.92 14.79
N GLN A 12 -32.70 34.62 15.07
CA GLN A 12 -31.42 33.93 15.18
C GLN A 12 -30.71 33.96 13.82
N VAL A 13 -29.43 34.34 13.80
CA VAL A 13 -28.61 34.23 12.59
C VAL A 13 -28.13 32.80 12.45
N VAL A 14 -28.43 32.18 11.31
CA VAL A 14 -28.05 30.81 10.97
C VAL A 14 -27.15 30.80 9.74
N LYS A 15 -26.36 29.75 9.62
CA LYS A 15 -25.55 29.51 8.43
C LYS A 15 -26.38 28.82 7.34
N CYS A 16 -25.99 29.01 6.08
CA CYS A 16 -26.57 28.25 4.97
C CYS A 16 -26.37 26.74 5.15
N TRP A 17 -27.36 25.95 4.75
CA TRP A 17 -27.30 24.48 4.80
C TRP A 17 -26.23 23.90 3.87
N PHE A 18 -25.81 24.67 2.86
CA PHE A 18 -24.76 24.30 1.91
C PHE A 18 -23.37 24.80 2.32
N GLU A 19 -23.14 25.14 3.60
CA GLU A 19 -21.82 25.57 4.10
C GLU A 19 -20.71 24.55 3.79
N SER A 20 -20.97 23.26 3.97
CA SER A 20 -19.99 22.18 3.69
C SER A 20 -19.60 22.08 2.21
N PHE A 21 -20.44 22.60 1.31
CA PHE A 21 -20.18 22.65 -0.14
C PHE A 21 -19.55 24.00 -0.55
N GLY A 22 -19.43 24.96 0.37
CA GLY A 22 -18.76 26.25 0.16
C GLY A 22 -19.66 27.48 0.15
N CYS A 23 -20.94 27.36 0.48
CA CYS A 23 -21.81 28.53 0.64
C CYS A 23 -21.60 29.20 2.00
N ASN A 24 -20.94 30.37 2.02
CA ASN A 24 -20.60 31.07 3.26
C ASN A 24 -21.68 32.06 3.73
N HIS A 25 -22.89 32.00 3.16
CA HIS A 25 -23.97 32.92 3.50
C HIS A 25 -24.51 32.67 4.92
N LYS A 26 -24.82 33.76 5.61
CA LYS A 26 -25.46 33.76 6.93
C LYS A 26 -26.62 34.75 6.89
N CYS A 27 -27.78 34.32 7.37
CA CYS A 27 -28.99 35.15 7.39
C CYS A 27 -29.83 34.85 8.63
N LEU A 28 -30.87 35.67 8.85
CA LEU A 28 -31.87 35.36 9.88
C LEU A 28 -32.55 34.04 9.54
N LYS A 29 -32.92 33.26 10.56
CA LYS A 29 -33.61 31.98 10.43
C LYS A 29 -34.91 32.13 9.64
N SER A 30 -35.61 33.25 9.77
CA SER A 30 -36.81 33.56 8.97
C SER A 30 -36.54 33.75 7.48
N ALA A 31 -35.32 34.11 7.08
CA ALA A 31 -34.96 34.42 5.70
C ALA A 31 -34.21 33.26 5.00
N ILE A 32 -34.01 32.13 5.69
CA ILE A 32 -33.23 31.02 5.16
C ILE A 32 -33.90 30.41 3.93
N ASP A 33 -35.22 30.24 3.93
CA ASP A 33 -35.96 29.64 2.82
C ASP A 33 -35.92 30.52 1.57
N ASP A 34 -35.99 31.84 1.72
CA ASP A 34 -35.83 32.80 0.63
C ASP A 34 -34.43 32.75 0.03
N HIS A 35 -33.40 32.65 0.88
CA HIS A 35 -32.02 32.47 0.45
C HIS A 35 -31.86 31.15 -0.33
N LEU A 36 -32.35 30.04 0.22
CA LEU A 36 -32.26 28.71 -0.39
C LEU A 36 -32.96 28.68 -1.76
N THR A 37 -34.15 29.26 -1.86
CA THR A 37 -34.96 29.30 -3.09
C THR A 37 -34.31 30.19 -4.16
N SER A 38 -33.91 31.41 -3.78
CA SER A 38 -33.34 32.38 -4.73
C SER A 38 -31.95 31.98 -5.22
N ASN A 39 -31.21 31.18 -4.43
CA ASN A 39 -29.85 30.74 -4.76
C ASN A 39 -29.78 29.25 -5.12
N MET A 40 -30.91 28.60 -5.43
CA MET A 40 -30.97 27.17 -5.68
C MET A 40 -29.98 26.71 -6.77
N LYS A 41 -29.85 27.47 -7.85
CA LYS A 41 -28.88 27.17 -8.92
C LYS A 41 -27.43 27.17 -8.41
N LEU A 42 -27.04 28.18 -7.62
CA LEU A 42 -25.71 28.25 -7.01
C LEU A 42 -25.44 27.03 -6.13
N HIS A 43 -26.40 26.65 -5.30
CA HIS A 43 -26.28 25.48 -4.43
C HIS A 43 -26.13 24.17 -5.22
N PHE A 44 -26.88 24.00 -6.31
CA PHE A 44 -26.69 22.87 -7.21
C PHE A 44 -25.31 22.87 -7.87
N ASP A 45 -24.84 24.02 -8.36
CA ASP A 45 -23.52 24.15 -8.98
C ASP A 45 -22.40 23.78 -7.97
N LEU A 46 -22.54 24.16 -6.69
CA LEU A 46 -21.61 23.76 -5.63
C LEU A 46 -21.62 22.25 -5.38
N VAL A 47 -22.81 21.64 -5.27
CA VAL A 47 -22.94 20.18 -5.06
C VAL A 47 -22.34 19.40 -6.22
N ILE A 48 -22.62 19.80 -7.46
CA ILE A 48 -22.09 19.13 -8.65
C ILE A 48 -20.56 19.24 -8.69
N LYS A 49 -20.00 20.41 -8.40
CA LYS A 49 -18.55 20.59 -8.31
C LYS A 49 -17.92 19.66 -7.26
N SER A 50 -18.51 19.56 -6.08
CA SER A 50 -18.04 18.65 -5.03
C SER A 50 -18.16 17.18 -5.44
N PHE A 51 -19.24 16.82 -6.14
CA PHE A 51 -19.45 15.48 -6.65
C PHE A 51 -18.43 15.09 -7.73
N ASP A 52 -18.14 15.99 -8.67
CA ASP A 52 -17.12 15.78 -9.70
C ASP A 52 -15.73 15.58 -9.08
N ALA A 53 -15.38 16.41 -8.10
CA ALA A 53 -14.12 16.27 -7.36
C ALA A 53 -14.05 14.90 -6.62
N LEU A 54 -15.15 14.48 -6.00
CA LEU A 54 -15.22 13.17 -5.36
C LEU A 54 -15.06 12.02 -6.38
N GLN A 55 -15.70 12.12 -7.55
CA GLN A 55 -15.53 11.13 -8.62
C GLN A 55 -14.10 11.07 -9.13
N GLN A 56 -13.44 12.21 -9.28
CA GLN A 56 -12.03 12.27 -9.67
C GLN A 56 -11.14 11.59 -8.63
N ASN A 57 -11.34 11.89 -7.35
CA ASN A 57 -10.59 11.25 -6.25
C ASN A 57 -10.80 9.73 -6.24
N ILE A 58 -12.03 9.25 -6.43
CA ILE A 58 -12.32 7.80 -6.50
C ILE A 58 -11.59 7.15 -7.69
N ARG A 59 -11.52 7.80 -8.85
CA ARG A 59 -10.76 7.29 -10.01
C ARG A 59 -9.26 7.22 -9.71
N GLN A 60 -8.70 8.29 -9.14
CA GLN A 60 -7.29 8.33 -8.75
C GLN A 60 -6.95 7.23 -7.75
N TYR A 61 -7.76 7.04 -6.71
CA TYR A 61 -7.53 5.96 -5.74
C TYR A 61 -7.62 4.57 -6.39
N LYS A 62 -8.52 4.35 -7.35
CA LYS A 62 -8.56 3.08 -8.10
C LYS A 62 -7.28 2.84 -8.91
N GLU A 63 -6.78 3.88 -9.57
CA GLU A 63 -5.52 3.80 -10.33
C GLU A 63 -4.33 3.50 -9.41
N GLU A 64 -4.25 4.16 -8.26
CA GLU A 64 -3.21 3.94 -7.27
C GLU A 64 -3.25 2.52 -6.67
N ILE A 65 -4.44 2.02 -6.32
CA ILE A 65 -4.63 0.64 -5.86
C ILE A 65 -4.16 -0.36 -6.92
N ASN A 66 -4.53 -0.14 -8.18
CA ASN A 66 -4.10 -1.02 -9.27
C ASN A 66 -2.56 -1.03 -9.43
N LYS A 67 -1.93 0.15 -9.34
CA LYS A 67 -0.47 0.28 -9.39
C LYS A 67 0.20 -0.48 -8.23
N LEU A 68 -0.26 -0.26 -7.00
CA LEU A 68 0.27 -0.94 -5.82
C LEU A 68 0.08 -2.46 -5.89
N ASN A 69 -1.04 -2.94 -6.45
CA ASN A 69 -1.26 -4.37 -6.65
C ASN A 69 -0.26 -4.97 -7.65
N LEU A 70 0.03 -4.28 -8.75
CA LEU A 70 1.04 -4.72 -9.73
C LEU A 70 2.45 -4.75 -9.12
N GLU A 71 2.80 -3.73 -8.33
CA GLU A 71 4.08 -3.69 -7.61
C GLU A 71 4.20 -4.84 -6.61
N ASN A 72 3.13 -5.13 -5.85
CA ASN A 72 3.09 -6.26 -4.91
C ASN A 72 3.26 -7.62 -5.60
N GLU A 73 2.58 -7.86 -6.73
CA GLU A 73 2.75 -9.11 -7.48
C GLU A 73 4.16 -9.23 -8.07
N THR A 74 4.74 -8.13 -8.56
CA THR A 74 6.14 -8.09 -9.02
C THR A 74 7.09 -8.48 -7.90
N PHE A 75 6.94 -7.86 -6.72
CA PHE A 75 7.78 -8.13 -5.57
C PHE A 75 7.63 -9.58 -5.08
N LYS A 76 6.42 -10.14 -5.12
CA LYS A 76 6.16 -11.54 -4.78
C LYS A 76 6.90 -12.51 -5.70
N VAL A 77 6.92 -12.23 -7.01
CA VAL A 77 7.69 -13.03 -7.98
C VAL A 77 9.18 -12.92 -7.72
N GLU A 78 9.69 -11.72 -7.44
CA GLU A 78 11.10 -11.51 -7.10
C GLU A 78 11.53 -12.28 -5.85
N LEU A 79 10.70 -12.29 -4.80
CA LEU A 79 10.95 -13.07 -3.59
C LEU A 79 10.99 -14.58 -3.86
N GLN A 80 10.05 -15.10 -4.67
CA GLN A 80 10.05 -16.52 -5.06
C GLN A 80 11.32 -16.88 -5.83
N LEU A 81 11.75 -16.02 -6.76
CA LEU A 81 12.98 -16.24 -7.50
C LEU A 81 14.21 -16.23 -6.59
N LYS A 82 14.25 -15.32 -5.61
CA LYS A 82 15.33 -15.25 -4.63
C LYS A 82 15.40 -16.51 -3.77
N SER A 83 14.26 -17.01 -3.29
CA SER A 83 14.19 -18.28 -2.53
C SER A 83 14.78 -19.44 -3.32
N LYS A 84 14.41 -19.57 -4.61
CA LYS A 84 14.95 -20.63 -5.48
C LYS A 84 16.47 -20.51 -5.67
N LYS A 85 16.97 -19.29 -5.86
CA LYS A 85 18.42 -19.05 -5.96
C LYS A 85 19.15 -19.39 -4.66
N ASP A 86 18.57 -19.06 -3.51
CA ASP A 86 19.16 -19.39 -2.22
C ASP A 86 19.21 -20.92 -1.98
N GLU A 87 18.17 -21.65 -2.41
CA GLU A 87 18.14 -23.12 -2.42
C GLU A 87 19.22 -23.71 -3.34
N GLU A 88 19.33 -23.20 -4.58
CA GLU A 88 20.36 -23.63 -5.54
C GLU A 88 21.78 -23.37 -5.00
N ILE A 89 22.02 -22.20 -4.40
CA ILE A 89 23.30 -21.85 -3.78
C ILE A 89 23.61 -22.80 -2.62
N SER A 90 22.62 -23.13 -1.78
CA SER A 90 22.78 -24.07 -0.67
C SER A 90 23.18 -25.46 -1.18
N HIS A 91 22.48 -25.95 -2.21
CA HIS A 91 22.76 -27.24 -2.82
C HIS A 91 24.16 -27.29 -3.47
N LEU A 92 24.55 -26.25 -4.21
CA LEU A 92 25.88 -26.16 -4.82
C LEU A 92 26.99 -26.12 -3.76
N LYS A 93 26.80 -25.39 -2.65
CA LYS A 93 27.74 -25.39 -1.53
C LYS A 93 27.91 -26.79 -0.93
N GLN A 94 26.81 -27.51 -0.72
CA GLN A 94 26.86 -28.87 -0.21
C GLN A 94 27.61 -29.82 -1.15
N GLN A 95 27.38 -29.72 -2.46
CA GLN A 95 28.13 -30.50 -3.45
C GLN A 95 29.62 -30.18 -3.39
N LEU A 96 29.98 -28.89 -3.33
CA LEU A 96 31.37 -28.47 -3.26
C LEU A 96 32.08 -29.02 -2.02
N ASP A 97 31.42 -28.97 -0.86
CA ASP A 97 31.94 -29.52 0.39
C ASP A 97 32.15 -31.04 0.30
N GLN A 98 31.24 -31.74 -0.39
CA GLN A 98 31.37 -33.18 -0.62
C GLN A 98 32.56 -33.49 -1.55
N TYR A 99 32.68 -32.79 -2.67
CA TYR A 99 33.82 -32.95 -3.59
C TYR A 99 35.16 -32.68 -2.89
N GLN A 100 35.22 -31.68 -2.00
CA GLN A 100 36.42 -31.41 -1.22
C GLN A 100 36.78 -32.56 -0.27
N LYS A 101 35.79 -33.12 0.44
CA LYS A 101 36.00 -34.28 1.32
C LYS A 101 36.48 -35.51 0.56
N ASP A 102 35.84 -35.81 -0.58
CA ASP A 102 36.19 -36.97 -1.40
C ASP A 102 37.63 -36.85 -1.93
N ASN A 103 38.04 -35.65 -2.34
CA ASN A 103 39.40 -35.39 -2.82
C ASN A 103 40.44 -35.57 -1.69
N ILE A 104 40.16 -35.05 -0.48
CA ILE A 104 41.03 -35.27 0.69
C ILE A 104 41.15 -36.76 1.02
N GLN A 105 40.04 -37.50 0.99
CA GLN A 105 40.04 -38.93 1.24
C GLN A 105 40.86 -39.69 0.17
N LEU A 106 40.73 -39.32 -1.10
CA LEU A 106 41.51 -39.91 -2.18
C LEU A 106 43.02 -39.71 -1.96
N ILE A 107 43.44 -38.48 -1.65
CA ILE A 107 44.84 -38.14 -1.37
C ILE A 107 45.36 -38.95 -0.18
N SER A 108 44.56 -39.05 0.90
CA SER A 108 44.90 -39.85 2.09
C SER A 108 45.10 -41.33 1.75
N ASN A 109 44.17 -41.92 0.99
CA ASN A 109 44.26 -43.31 0.55
C ASN A 109 45.51 -43.57 -0.31
N GLN A 110 45.82 -42.63 -1.21
CA GLN A 110 46.99 -42.72 -2.08
C GLN A 110 48.30 -42.67 -1.28
N ALA A 111 48.37 -41.80 -0.26
CA ALA A 111 49.50 -41.72 0.66
C ALA A 111 49.67 -43.02 1.47
N CYS A 112 48.58 -43.59 2.01
CA CYS A 112 48.61 -44.87 2.72
C CYS A 112 49.14 -46.01 1.85
N LEU A 113 48.66 -46.11 0.60
CA LEU A 113 49.16 -47.11 -0.35
C LEU A 113 50.66 -46.95 -0.61
N TYR A 114 51.11 -45.71 -0.86
CA TYR A 114 52.52 -45.43 -1.08
C TYR A 114 53.39 -45.86 0.12
N PHE A 115 53.00 -45.49 1.34
CA PHE A 115 53.69 -45.92 2.55
C PHE A 115 53.73 -47.45 2.70
N TYR A 116 52.61 -48.13 2.48
CA TYR A 116 52.54 -49.60 2.56
C TYR A 116 53.50 -50.28 1.57
N PHE A 117 53.57 -49.79 0.32
CA PHE A 117 54.49 -50.33 -0.68
C PHE A 117 55.96 -50.04 -0.35
N CYS A 118 56.29 -48.86 0.18
CA CYS A 118 57.66 -48.55 0.59
C CYS A 118 58.18 -49.45 1.74
N PHE A 119 57.31 -49.88 2.65
CA PHE A 119 57.70 -50.71 3.80
C PHE A 119 57.74 -52.23 3.52
N ASN A 120 56.95 -52.74 2.57
CA ASN A 120 56.89 -54.19 2.28
C ASN A 120 57.81 -54.65 1.12
N LEU A 121 58.52 -53.73 0.45
CA LEU A 121 59.47 -54.05 -0.62
C LEU A 121 60.96 -53.97 -0.20
N ILE A 122 61.24 -53.74 1.09
CA ILE A 122 62.59 -53.78 1.69
C ILE A 122 62.73 -55.08 2.49
#